data_AF-A0A5D0VQI2-F1
#
_entry.id   AF-A0A5D0VQI2-F1
#
_cell.length_a   1.000
_cell.length_b   1.000
_cell.length_c   1.000
_cell.angle_alpha   90.00
_cell.angle_beta   90.00
_cell.angle_gamma   90.00
#
_symmetry.space_group_name_H-M   'P 1'
#
loop_
_entity.id
_entity.type
_entity.pdbx_description
1 polymer ?
#
loop_
_entity_poly.entity_id
_entity_poly.type
_entity_poly.pdbx_seq_one_letter_code
_entity_poly.pdbx_strand_id
1 'polypeptide(L)'
;MDIYDSEAHADFAPDDLPFHSPEYIYRWLKTNPFDPSENYPWSKERTFEKELLALNSSLVNFGLAKFGASSNTMKRLYSLEDSSIRYAALSGVGVSRDKIARNWVDDLLDDVANNLEDEGLEAIGILIANPNIPDDIIINFLRRTDFFSLVGEDDWMSMLSCFSGNQRLQKSYEKPIFDDDSVLDEIHYYKPIYESWRLYERLEVSQYTALALRDIAEPLRAVWKPCLQDQKMLASFNSEYLPPIKIEEQMSKWRDPDLFDPELGVDSEDVIFEQVRSHLIKLYPPVRSEFERLKLSMDRAIRRGVYRYHPEPDKDLLLYAASVDGEVGLEEMLWNKLVFRDPVLRGELKKICWSQPMTIIENESGKVGRRYIARKFEKMRVVYEKCYPRWFG
;
A
#
# COMPACT_ATOMS: atom_id res chain seq x y z
N MET A 1 -28.97 -22.72 -8.91
CA MET A 1 -28.76 -24.10 -9.41
C MET A 1 -27.37 -24.04 -9.97
N ASP A 2 -26.42 -24.15 -9.06
CA ASP A 2 -25.05 -23.72 -9.28
C ASP A 2 -24.25 -24.97 -9.63
N ILE A 3 -23.77 -24.99 -10.87
CA ILE A 3 -22.76 -25.93 -11.31
C ILE A 3 -21.46 -25.42 -10.68
N TYR A 4 -21.14 -25.95 -9.50
CA TYR A 4 -19.77 -25.93 -9.01
C TYR A 4 -18.95 -26.81 -9.94
N ASP A 5 -18.08 -26.19 -10.75
CA ASP A 5 -16.93 -26.88 -11.31
C ASP A 5 -16.04 -27.30 -10.13
N SER A 6 -16.22 -28.56 -9.72
CA SER A 6 -15.32 -29.27 -8.82
C SER A 6 -14.08 -29.65 -9.60
N GLU A 7 -13.13 -28.73 -9.78
CA GLU A 7 -11.77 -29.13 -10.10
C GLU A 7 -11.14 -29.74 -8.85
N ALA A 8 -10.75 -31.01 -9.01
CA ALA A 8 -10.30 -31.91 -7.98
C ALA A 8 -9.19 -31.31 -7.08
N HIS A 9 -9.46 -31.22 -5.79
CA HIS A 9 -8.42 -31.32 -4.76
C HIS A 9 -7.85 -32.74 -4.85
N ALA A 10 -6.80 -32.91 -5.64
CA ALA A 10 -6.03 -34.13 -5.65
C ALA A 10 -5.15 -34.14 -4.39
N ASP A 11 -5.60 -34.87 -3.37
CA ASP A 11 -4.81 -35.32 -2.22
C ASP A 11 -3.63 -36.17 -2.71
N PHE A 12 -2.54 -35.55 -3.15
CA PHE A 12 -1.25 -36.23 -3.35
C PHE A 12 -0.35 -35.98 -2.13
N ALA A 13 0.31 -37.05 -1.67
CA ALA A 13 1.35 -36.94 -0.67
C ALA A 13 2.53 -36.15 -1.27
N PRO A 14 3.07 -35.12 -0.57
CA PRO A 14 4.20 -34.32 -1.06
C PRO A 14 5.39 -35.17 -1.52
N ASP A 15 5.60 -36.34 -0.90
CA ASP A 15 6.76 -37.21 -1.08
C ASP A 15 6.99 -37.72 -2.53
N ASP A 16 5.96 -37.74 -3.39
CA ASP A 16 6.10 -38.19 -4.79
C ASP A 16 6.39 -37.04 -5.78
N LEU A 17 6.24 -35.78 -5.37
CA LEU A 17 6.33 -34.61 -6.25
C LEU A 17 7.66 -34.51 -7.04
N PRO A 18 8.83 -34.85 -6.47
CA PRO A 18 10.11 -34.78 -7.19
C PRO A 18 10.19 -35.68 -8.43
N PHE A 19 9.31 -36.68 -8.55
CA PHE A 19 9.28 -37.61 -9.69
C PHE A 19 8.39 -37.14 -10.85
N HIS A 20 7.72 -36.00 -10.71
CA HIS A 20 6.84 -35.42 -11.74
C HIS A 20 7.58 -34.46 -12.68
N SER A 21 6.92 -34.06 -13.77
CA SER A 21 7.50 -33.09 -14.72
C SER A 21 7.64 -31.70 -14.08
N PRO A 22 8.63 -30.90 -14.50
CA PRO A 22 8.80 -29.52 -14.02
C PRO A 22 7.55 -28.64 -14.11
N GLU A 23 6.74 -28.80 -15.16
CA GLU A 23 5.50 -28.03 -15.37
C GLU A 23 4.44 -28.40 -14.34
N TYR A 24 4.35 -29.69 -13.99
CA TYR A 24 3.43 -30.15 -12.96
C TYR A 24 3.86 -29.64 -11.59
N ILE A 25 5.14 -29.76 -11.25
CA ILE A 25 5.71 -29.26 -10.00
C ILE A 25 5.45 -27.76 -9.85
N TYR A 26 5.72 -26.97 -10.90
CA TYR A 26 5.46 -25.53 -10.88
C TYR A 26 3.98 -25.19 -10.66
N ARG A 27 3.07 -25.89 -11.35
CA ARG A 27 1.62 -25.70 -11.14
C ARG A 27 1.22 -26.04 -9.72
N TRP A 28 1.75 -27.12 -9.16
CA TRP A 28 1.48 -27.54 -7.78
C TRP A 28 1.97 -26.49 -6.77
N LEU A 29 3.19 -25.96 -6.93
CA LEU A 29 3.74 -24.90 -6.08
C LEU A 29 2.90 -23.62 -6.14
N LYS A 30 2.39 -23.28 -7.33
CA LYS A 30 1.52 -22.12 -7.52
C LYS A 30 0.17 -22.25 -6.82
N THR A 31 -0.41 -23.46 -6.77
CA THR A 31 -1.69 -23.73 -6.11
C THR A 31 -1.56 -23.99 -4.62
N ASN A 32 -0.37 -24.43 -4.17
CA ASN A 32 -0.06 -24.75 -2.78
C ASN A 32 1.21 -23.99 -2.35
N PRO A 33 1.17 -22.66 -2.27
CA PRO A 33 2.31 -21.90 -1.77
C PRO A 33 2.60 -22.28 -0.32
N PHE A 34 3.88 -22.34 0.03
CA PHE A 34 4.27 -22.59 1.41
C PHE A 34 3.88 -21.40 2.30
N ASP A 35 3.32 -21.68 3.47
CA ASP A 35 3.04 -20.64 4.47
C ASP A 35 4.28 -20.45 5.37
N PRO A 36 4.95 -19.30 5.33
CA PRO A 36 6.09 -19.04 6.20
C PRO A 36 5.72 -18.82 7.67
N SER A 37 4.43 -18.65 8.00
CA SER A 37 3.92 -18.33 9.34
C SER A 37 3.29 -19.51 10.10
N GLU A 38 2.90 -20.58 9.40
CA GLU A 38 2.38 -21.75 10.07
C GLU A 38 3.53 -22.55 10.71
N ASN A 39 3.37 -22.86 11.99
CA ASN A 39 4.19 -23.81 12.74
C ASN A 39 4.01 -25.26 12.21
N TYR A 40 4.11 -25.46 10.90
CA TYR A 40 4.27 -26.79 10.31
C TYR A 40 5.57 -27.40 10.83
N PRO A 41 5.64 -28.73 10.97
CA PRO A 41 6.82 -29.39 11.51
C PRO A 41 8.02 -29.13 10.59
N TRP A 42 8.81 -28.14 10.99
CA TRP A 42 10.02 -27.54 10.40
C TRP A 42 11.03 -28.51 9.76
N SER A 43 10.91 -29.82 9.95
CA SER A 43 11.79 -30.85 9.41
C SER A 43 11.35 -31.42 8.06
N LYS A 44 10.06 -31.51 7.73
CA LYS A 44 9.61 -32.19 6.49
C LYS A 44 9.68 -31.26 5.27
N GLU A 45 9.16 -30.04 5.36
CA GLU A 45 9.13 -29.08 4.25
C GLU A 45 10.54 -28.59 3.85
N ARG A 46 11.44 -28.42 4.82
CA ARG A 46 12.85 -28.10 4.53
C ARG A 46 13.59 -29.22 3.81
N THR A 47 13.16 -30.47 3.99
CA THR A 47 13.72 -31.61 3.26
C THR A 47 13.14 -31.66 1.86
N PHE A 48 11.85 -31.37 1.73
CA PHE A 48 11.12 -31.33 0.48
C PHE A 48 11.59 -30.22 -0.49
N GLU A 49 11.72 -28.97 -0.04
CA GLU A 49 12.26 -27.90 -0.90
C GLU A 49 13.70 -28.20 -1.37
N LYS A 50 14.50 -28.86 -0.53
CA LYS A 50 15.87 -29.29 -0.91
C LYS A 50 15.85 -30.36 -1.99
N GLU A 51 14.93 -31.32 -1.92
CA GLU A 51 14.76 -32.36 -2.93
C GLU A 51 14.32 -31.76 -4.27
N LEU A 52 13.34 -30.84 -4.25
CA LEU A 52 12.92 -30.14 -5.46
C LEU A 52 14.04 -29.27 -6.06
N LEU A 53 14.82 -28.59 -5.21
CA LEU A 53 15.98 -27.81 -5.66
C LEU A 53 17.08 -28.70 -6.26
N ALA A 54 17.20 -29.95 -5.80
CA ALA A 54 18.18 -30.90 -6.34
C ALA A 54 17.87 -31.35 -7.78
N LEU A 55 16.63 -31.17 -8.26
CA LEU A 55 16.26 -31.43 -9.66
C LEU A 55 16.98 -30.48 -10.64
N ASN A 56 17.47 -29.33 -10.16
CA ASN A 56 18.19 -28.32 -10.94
C ASN A 56 17.46 -27.89 -12.23
N SER A 57 16.12 -27.84 -12.18
CA SER A 57 15.28 -27.37 -13.27
C SER A 57 14.99 -25.88 -13.10
N SER A 58 15.25 -25.07 -14.14
CA SER A 58 14.99 -23.62 -14.10
C SER A 58 13.53 -23.30 -13.74
N LEU A 59 12.55 -24.05 -14.29
CA LEU A 59 11.14 -23.85 -13.99
C LEU A 59 10.78 -24.22 -12.54
N VAL A 60 11.36 -25.30 -12.00
CA VAL A 60 11.17 -25.68 -10.60
C VAL A 60 11.82 -24.65 -9.67
N ASN A 61 13.04 -24.21 -9.99
CA ASN A 61 13.76 -23.19 -9.25
C ASN A 61 12.99 -21.87 -9.22
N PHE A 62 12.42 -21.45 -10.35
CA PHE A 62 11.55 -20.27 -10.42
C PHE A 62 10.28 -20.44 -9.57
N GLY A 63 9.65 -21.63 -9.63
CA GLY A 63 8.51 -21.96 -8.77
C GLY A 63 8.84 -21.89 -7.29
N LEU A 64 9.95 -22.51 -6.88
CA LEU A 64 10.45 -22.43 -5.51
C LEU A 64 10.76 -20.99 -5.11
N ALA A 65 11.40 -20.21 -5.97
CA ALA A 65 11.73 -18.81 -5.69
C ALA A 65 10.47 -17.97 -5.40
N LYS A 66 9.37 -18.21 -6.12
CA LYS A 66 8.10 -17.49 -5.88
C LYS A 66 7.32 -18.01 -4.67
N PHE A 67 7.27 -19.32 -4.48
CA PHE A 67 6.27 -19.97 -3.63
C PHE A 67 6.85 -20.76 -2.45
N GLY A 68 8.16 -20.98 -2.42
CA GLY A 68 8.88 -21.63 -1.32
C GLY A 68 9.11 -20.69 -0.13
N ALA A 69 9.29 -21.27 1.06
CA ALA A 69 9.41 -20.54 2.32
C ALA A 69 10.78 -20.69 3.00
N SER A 70 11.57 -21.72 2.66
CA SER A 70 12.85 -21.96 3.33
C SER A 70 13.92 -20.93 2.95
N SER A 71 14.38 -20.18 3.96
CA SER A 71 15.49 -19.21 3.84
C SER A 71 16.76 -19.81 3.20
N ASN A 72 17.11 -21.06 3.50
CA ASN A 72 18.27 -21.71 2.87
C ASN A 72 18.06 -21.96 1.37
N THR A 73 16.82 -22.29 0.98
CA THR A 73 16.44 -22.48 -0.43
C THR A 73 16.54 -21.13 -1.13
N MET A 74 15.97 -20.07 -0.54
CA MET A 74 16.00 -18.72 -1.10
C MET A 74 17.43 -18.20 -1.25
N LYS A 75 18.28 -18.34 -0.22
CA LYS A 75 19.70 -17.95 -0.30
C LYS A 75 20.42 -18.64 -1.45
N ARG A 76 20.17 -19.94 -1.65
CA ARG A 76 20.77 -20.70 -2.76
C ARG A 76 20.22 -20.28 -4.12
N LEU A 77 18.91 -20.05 -4.23
CA LEU A 77 18.28 -19.58 -5.47
C LEU A 77 18.76 -18.17 -5.84
N TYR A 78 18.94 -17.29 -4.84
CA TYR A 78 19.45 -15.95 -5.04
C TYR A 78 20.93 -15.94 -5.47
N SER A 79 21.73 -16.92 -5.03
CA SER A 79 23.13 -17.06 -5.46
C SER A 79 23.31 -17.58 -6.89
N LEU A 80 22.23 -17.91 -7.60
CA LEU A 80 22.31 -18.32 -9.01
C LEU A 80 22.54 -17.10 -9.91
N GLU A 81 23.23 -17.31 -11.04
CA GLU A 81 23.49 -16.26 -12.04
C GLU A 81 22.22 -15.81 -12.79
N ASP A 82 21.13 -16.58 -12.71
CA ASP A 82 19.86 -16.28 -13.39
C ASP A 82 19.08 -15.18 -12.65
N SER A 83 19.10 -13.97 -13.21
CA SER A 83 18.39 -12.80 -12.68
C SER A 83 16.89 -13.02 -12.51
N SER A 84 16.25 -13.81 -13.37
CA SER A 84 14.81 -14.09 -13.27
C SER A 84 14.49 -14.89 -12.01
N ILE A 85 15.36 -15.82 -11.63
CA ILE A 85 15.22 -16.61 -10.40
C ILE A 85 15.55 -15.74 -9.17
N ARG A 86 16.59 -14.91 -9.24
CA ARG A 86 16.93 -13.96 -8.16
C ARG A 86 15.76 -13.02 -7.84
N TYR A 87 15.21 -12.39 -8.88
CA TYR A 87 14.08 -11.45 -8.74
C TYR A 87 12.79 -12.16 -8.31
N ALA A 88 12.60 -13.41 -8.74
CA ALA A 88 11.53 -14.24 -8.23
C ALA A 88 11.66 -14.49 -6.72
N ALA A 89 12.86 -14.79 -6.22
CA ALA A 89 13.10 -15.03 -4.80
C ALA A 89 12.80 -13.79 -3.95
N LEU A 90 13.22 -12.61 -4.43
CA LEU A 90 12.99 -11.32 -3.74
C LEU A 90 11.53 -10.89 -3.70
N SER A 91 10.71 -11.34 -4.66
CA SER A 91 9.28 -11.03 -4.73
C SER A 91 8.39 -12.19 -4.26
N GLY A 92 8.99 -13.29 -3.80
CA GLY A 92 8.32 -14.50 -3.36
C GLY A 92 7.94 -14.50 -1.89
N VAL A 93 7.27 -15.57 -1.45
CA VAL A 93 6.81 -15.74 -0.05
C VAL A 93 7.95 -16.06 0.93
N GLY A 94 9.10 -16.52 0.42
CA GLY A 94 10.29 -16.79 1.22
C GLY A 94 10.99 -15.54 1.78
N VAL A 95 10.62 -14.34 1.33
CA VAL A 95 10.83 -13.10 2.07
C VAL A 95 9.76 -13.08 3.17
N SER A 96 10.08 -13.63 4.34
CA SER A 96 9.12 -13.73 5.45
C SER A 96 9.26 -12.54 6.39
N ARG A 97 8.15 -12.16 7.07
CA ARG A 97 8.16 -11.17 8.15
C ARG A 97 8.64 -11.73 9.49
N ASP A 98 8.60 -13.05 9.66
CA ASP A 98 8.89 -13.69 10.92
C ASP A 98 10.40 -13.80 11.17
N LYS A 99 10.89 -13.02 12.15
CA LYS A 99 12.31 -12.96 12.55
C LYS A 99 12.88 -14.28 13.11
N ILE A 100 12.03 -15.26 13.42
CA ILE A 100 12.46 -16.55 14.00
C ILE A 100 13.33 -17.32 13.00
N ALA A 101 13.11 -17.14 11.71
CA ALA A 101 14.07 -17.51 10.68
C ALA A 101 14.93 -16.27 10.38
N ARG A 102 16.22 -16.27 10.77
CA ARG A 102 17.18 -15.26 10.31
C ARG A 102 16.99 -15.06 8.82
N ASN A 103 16.58 -13.86 8.42
CA ASN A 103 16.14 -13.62 7.08
C ASN A 103 17.38 -13.53 6.20
N TRP A 104 17.47 -14.39 5.20
CA TRP A 104 18.54 -14.35 4.18
C TRP A 104 18.63 -12.99 3.47
N VAL A 105 17.59 -12.16 3.65
CA VAL A 105 17.51 -10.77 3.22
C VAL A 105 18.52 -9.87 3.94
N ASP A 106 18.87 -10.12 5.21
CA ASP A 106 19.89 -9.31 5.89
C ASP A 106 21.27 -9.52 5.24
N ASP A 107 21.63 -10.78 4.95
CA ASP A 107 22.85 -11.12 4.22
C ASP A 107 22.89 -10.45 2.83
N LEU A 108 21.73 -10.39 2.14
CA LEU A 108 21.59 -9.68 0.87
C LEU A 108 21.86 -8.18 1.01
N LEU A 109 21.28 -7.52 2.02
CA LEU A 109 21.46 -6.09 2.23
C LEU A 109 22.94 -5.77 2.48
N ASP A 110 23.64 -6.61 3.24
CA ASP A 110 25.09 -6.50 3.46
C ASP A 110 25.88 -6.71 2.16
N ASP A 111 25.52 -7.70 1.33
CA ASP A 111 26.18 -7.95 0.05
C ASP A 111 26.02 -6.77 -0.93
N VAL A 112 24.81 -6.20 -1.03
CA VAL A 112 24.52 -5.02 -1.87
C VAL A 112 25.19 -3.76 -1.29
N ALA A 113 25.27 -3.62 0.03
CA ALA A 113 25.98 -2.51 0.68
C ALA A 113 27.46 -2.47 0.27
N ASN A 114 28.08 -3.64 0.12
CA ASN A 114 29.48 -3.76 -0.25
C ASN A 114 29.73 -3.55 -1.76
N ASN A 115 28.72 -3.77 -2.61
CA ASN A 115 28.82 -3.66 -4.08
C ASN A 115 27.56 -2.98 -4.65
N LEU A 116 27.46 -1.67 -4.46
CA LEU A 116 26.29 -0.88 -4.86
C LEU A 116 26.31 -0.60 -6.37
N GLU A 117 25.90 -1.60 -7.15
CA GLU A 117 25.72 -1.54 -8.61
C GLU A 117 24.23 -1.44 -8.98
N ASP A 118 23.93 -1.06 -10.24
CA ASP A 118 22.55 -0.89 -10.73
C ASP A 118 21.68 -2.14 -10.53
N GLU A 119 22.24 -3.34 -10.75
CA GLU A 119 21.54 -4.60 -10.49
C GLU A 119 21.16 -4.78 -9.01
N GLY A 120 22.00 -4.28 -8.11
CA GLY A 120 21.75 -4.26 -6.67
C GLY A 120 20.59 -3.34 -6.32
N LEU A 121 20.54 -2.13 -6.90
CA LEU A 121 19.44 -1.19 -6.67
C LEU A 121 18.10 -1.73 -7.21
N GLU A 122 18.10 -2.38 -8.38
CA GLU A 122 16.91 -3.04 -8.93
C GLU A 122 16.41 -4.15 -8.00
N ALA A 123 17.31 -4.99 -7.49
CA ALA A 123 17.00 -6.04 -6.53
C ALA A 123 16.34 -5.47 -5.25
N ILE A 124 16.88 -4.37 -4.72
CA ILE A 124 16.30 -3.69 -3.54
C ILE A 124 14.91 -3.13 -3.86
N GLY A 125 14.70 -2.54 -5.03
CA GLY A 125 13.38 -2.06 -5.46
C GLY A 125 12.33 -3.19 -5.49
N ILE A 126 12.70 -4.37 -5.98
CA ILE A 126 11.83 -5.56 -6.02
C ILE A 126 11.53 -6.06 -4.60
N LEU A 127 12.54 -6.11 -3.73
CA LEU A 127 12.39 -6.50 -2.33
C LEU A 127 11.42 -5.57 -1.61
N ILE A 128 11.59 -4.25 -1.75
CA ILE A 128 10.74 -3.23 -1.12
C ILE A 128 9.31 -3.28 -1.63
N ALA A 129 9.08 -3.70 -2.87
CA ALA A 129 7.72 -3.93 -3.39
C ALA A 129 7.07 -5.23 -2.87
N ASN A 130 7.82 -6.11 -2.22
CA ASN A 130 7.29 -7.39 -1.73
C ASN A 130 6.33 -7.17 -0.55
N PRO A 131 5.08 -7.67 -0.61
CA PRO A 131 4.12 -7.54 0.49
C PRO A 131 4.54 -8.24 1.79
N ASN A 132 5.48 -9.18 1.73
CA ASN A 132 5.96 -9.97 2.86
C ASN A 132 7.30 -9.47 3.43
N ILE A 133 7.82 -8.35 2.93
CA ILE A 133 9.05 -7.74 3.44
C ILE A 133 8.94 -7.49 4.97
N PRO A 134 10.01 -7.79 5.74
CA PRO A 134 10.08 -7.48 7.16
C PRO A 134 9.85 -6.01 7.50
N ASP A 135 9.15 -5.77 8.60
CA ASP A 135 8.78 -4.43 9.04
C ASP A 135 9.99 -3.57 9.40
N ASP A 136 11.04 -4.15 9.96
CA ASP A 136 12.31 -3.46 10.27
C ASP A 136 13.04 -2.98 9.02
N ILE A 137 13.05 -3.76 7.95
CA ILE A 137 13.62 -3.32 6.67
C ILE A 137 12.81 -2.13 6.12
N ILE A 138 11.48 -2.18 6.18
CA ILE A 138 10.63 -1.04 5.79
C ILE A 138 10.94 0.19 6.65
N ILE A 139 11.04 0.02 7.97
CA ILE A 139 11.31 1.12 8.89
C ILE A 139 12.67 1.75 8.58
N ASN A 140 13.70 0.94 8.34
CA ASN A 140 15.04 1.40 7.98
C ASN A 140 15.04 2.14 6.64
N PHE A 141 14.31 1.62 5.66
CA PHE A 141 14.10 2.26 4.37
C PHE A 141 13.44 3.63 4.51
N LEU A 142 12.33 3.73 5.26
CA LEU A 142 11.58 4.98 5.46
C LEU A 142 12.31 6.00 6.33
N ARG A 143 13.20 5.54 7.22
CA ARG A 143 14.05 6.40 8.07
C ARG A 143 15.37 6.78 7.41
N ARG A 144 15.73 6.14 6.29
CA ARG A 144 17.06 6.21 5.67
C ARG A 144 18.18 5.86 6.64
N THR A 145 18.03 4.74 7.36
CA THR A 145 19.04 4.22 8.28
C THR A 145 19.70 2.96 7.75
N ASP A 146 20.81 2.56 8.37
CA ASP A 146 21.60 1.38 8.00
C ASP A 146 22.01 1.44 6.51
N PHE A 147 21.80 0.36 5.75
CA PHE A 147 22.08 0.31 4.31
C PHE A 147 21.46 1.50 3.54
N PHE A 148 20.24 1.90 3.87
CA PHE A 148 19.53 2.97 3.15
C PHE A 148 20.10 4.37 3.39
N SER A 149 21.01 4.53 4.35
CA SER A 149 21.79 5.77 4.52
C SER A 149 22.86 5.95 3.44
N LEU A 150 23.25 4.87 2.76
CA LEU A 150 24.25 4.86 1.68
C LEU A 150 23.62 5.10 0.29
N VAL A 151 22.30 4.93 0.17
CA VAL A 151 21.58 5.08 -1.10
C VAL A 151 21.38 6.57 -1.42
N GLY A 152 21.73 6.94 -2.66
CA GLY A 152 21.53 8.29 -3.19
C GLY A 152 20.06 8.73 -3.10
N GLU A 153 19.83 10.05 -3.04
CA GLU A 153 18.48 10.57 -2.88
C GLU A 153 17.56 10.21 -4.06
N ASP A 154 18.04 10.34 -5.30
CA ASP A 154 17.26 10.01 -6.51
C ASP A 154 16.87 8.53 -6.57
N ASP A 155 17.80 7.63 -6.22
CA ASP A 155 17.55 6.19 -6.16
C ASP A 155 16.56 5.84 -5.05
N TRP A 156 16.75 6.42 -3.86
CA TRP A 156 15.86 6.21 -2.73
C TRP A 156 14.43 6.71 -3.02
N MET A 157 14.30 7.85 -3.69
CA MET A 157 13.01 8.39 -4.12
C MET A 157 12.34 7.54 -5.21
N SER A 158 13.13 6.96 -6.11
CA SER A 158 12.64 5.97 -7.08
C SER A 158 12.14 4.71 -6.37
N MET A 159 12.86 4.22 -5.36
CA MET A 159 12.42 3.11 -4.51
C MET A 159 11.14 3.45 -3.74
N LEU A 160 10.98 4.68 -3.24
CA LEU A 160 9.76 5.13 -2.56
C LEU A 160 8.55 5.08 -3.49
N SER A 161 8.75 5.42 -4.76
CA SER A 161 7.70 5.33 -5.78
C SER A 161 7.26 3.87 -5.99
N CYS A 162 8.21 2.93 -6.06
CA CYS A 162 7.90 1.49 -6.10
C CYS A 162 7.21 1.00 -4.82
N PHE A 163 7.65 1.48 -3.65
CA PHE A 163 7.10 1.12 -2.35
C PHE A 163 5.64 1.55 -2.17
N SER A 164 5.22 2.64 -2.81
CA SER A 164 3.86 3.18 -2.68
C SER A 164 2.77 2.12 -2.90
N GLY A 165 2.95 1.23 -3.87
CA GLY A 165 2.00 0.15 -4.17
C GLY A 165 2.05 -1.04 -3.21
N ASN A 166 2.92 -1.05 -2.20
CA ASN A 166 3.12 -2.20 -1.34
C ASN A 166 1.87 -2.48 -0.47
N GLN A 167 1.31 -3.68 -0.62
CA GLN A 167 0.11 -4.11 0.10
C GLN A 167 0.30 -4.18 1.62
N ARG A 168 1.53 -4.22 2.12
CA ARG A 168 1.85 -4.13 3.56
C ARG A 168 1.28 -2.87 4.20
N LEU A 169 1.20 -1.78 3.44
CA LEU A 169 0.60 -0.51 3.90
C LEU A 169 -0.94 -0.57 4.00
N GLN A 170 -1.57 -1.60 3.39
CA GLN A 170 -3.02 -1.72 3.22
C GLN A 170 -3.67 -2.85 4.04
N LYS A 171 -2.94 -3.92 4.40
CA LYS A 171 -3.49 -5.12 5.09
C LYS A 171 -3.53 -4.93 6.61
N SER A 172 -4.69 -5.16 7.23
CA SER A 172 -4.85 -5.34 8.70
C SER A 172 -4.28 -6.68 9.12
N TYR A 173 -3.79 -6.84 10.35
CA TYR A 173 -3.77 -8.17 10.94
C TYR A 173 -5.22 -8.68 11.05
N GLU A 174 -5.46 -9.90 10.58
CA GLU A 174 -6.79 -10.53 10.57
C GLU A 174 -7.22 -10.98 11.97
N LYS A 175 -6.29 -11.02 12.93
CA LYS A 175 -6.57 -11.43 14.30
C LYS A 175 -6.65 -10.21 15.21
N PRO A 176 -7.78 -9.99 15.90
CA PRO A 176 -7.80 -9.10 17.05
C PRO A 176 -7.05 -9.82 18.18
N ILE A 177 -5.81 -9.41 18.43
CA ILE A 177 -5.03 -9.93 19.55
C ILE A 177 -5.51 -9.08 20.76
N PHE A 178 -6.21 -9.70 21.70
CA PHE A 178 -6.78 -9.03 22.89
C PHE A 178 -6.26 -9.64 24.21
N ASP A 179 -5.08 -10.26 24.18
CA ASP A 179 -4.33 -10.63 25.40
C ASP A 179 -3.25 -9.58 25.67
N ASP A 180 -2.82 -9.34 26.91
CA ASP A 180 -1.94 -8.21 27.31
C ASP A 180 -0.63 -8.03 26.49
N ASP A 181 -0.13 -9.07 25.80
CA ASP A 181 0.99 -8.98 24.85
C ASP A 181 0.61 -8.30 23.50
N SER A 182 -0.69 -8.06 23.26
CA SER A 182 -1.25 -7.58 22.00
C SER A 182 -1.00 -6.12 21.68
N VAL A 183 -0.80 -5.30 22.71
CA VAL A 183 -0.55 -3.86 22.51
C VAL A 183 0.80 -3.65 21.84
N LEU A 184 1.81 -4.46 22.19
CA LEU A 184 3.13 -4.41 21.55
C LEU A 184 3.06 -4.89 20.10
N ASP A 185 2.33 -5.98 19.83
CA ASP A 185 2.09 -6.46 18.47
C ASP A 185 1.36 -5.44 17.60
N GLU A 186 0.38 -4.72 18.16
CA GLU A 186 -0.32 -3.63 17.50
C GLU A 186 0.61 -2.42 17.23
N ILE A 187 1.48 -2.06 18.18
CA ILE A 187 2.49 -1.00 17.97
C ILE A 187 3.46 -1.38 16.86
N HIS A 188 4.00 -2.60 16.89
CA HIS A 188 4.90 -3.10 15.86
C HIS A 188 4.22 -3.12 14.49
N TYR A 189 2.95 -3.54 14.42
CA TYR A 189 2.15 -3.50 13.20
C TYR A 189 2.04 -2.10 12.59
N TYR A 190 1.73 -1.10 13.42
CA TYR A 190 1.48 0.27 12.95
C TYR A 190 2.78 1.03 12.66
N LYS A 191 3.92 0.57 13.15
CA LYS A 191 5.19 1.29 13.04
C LYS A 191 5.59 1.60 11.58
N PRO A 192 5.56 0.66 10.61
CA PRO A 192 5.82 1.00 9.20
C PRO A 192 4.84 2.03 8.61
N ILE A 193 3.56 1.94 8.97
CA ILE A 193 2.50 2.86 8.51
C ILE A 193 2.77 4.26 9.10
N TYR A 194 3.08 4.33 10.38
CA TYR A 194 3.45 5.57 11.06
C TYR A 194 4.71 6.20 10.45
N GLU A 195 5.75 5.39 10.21
CA GLU A 195 6.99 5.87 9.57
C GLU A 195 6.75 6.39 8.16
N SER A 196 5.78 5.84 7.44
CA SER A 196 5.39 6.35 6.12
C SER A 196 4.72 7.73 6.23
N TRP A 197 3.88 7.95 7.23
CA TRP A 197 3.33 9.29 7.50
C TRP A 197 4.39 10.29 7.97
N ARG A 198 5.45 9.83 8.64
CA ARG A 198 6.59 10.67 9.05
C ARG A 198 7.41 11.20 7.87
N LEU A 199 7.27 10.66 6.67
CA LEU A 199 7.88 11.23 5.46
C LEU A 199 7.46 12.69 5.23
N TYR A 200 6.23 13.06 5.59
CA TYR A 200 5.74 14.44 5.50
C TYR A 200 6.58 15.42 6.32
N GLU A 201 7.11 14.95 7.46
CA GLU A 201 7.99 15.76 8.33
C GLU A 201 9.42 15.79 7.79
N ARG A 202 9.93 14.66 7.30
CA ARG A 202 11.34 14.46 6.92
C ARG A 202 11.70 15.00 5.54
N LEU A 203 10.83 14.84 4.56
CA LEU A 203 11.13 15.23 3.18
C LEU A 203 11.13 16.75 3.05
N GLU A 204 12.08 17.29 2.29
CA GLU A 204 12.04 18.68 1.88
C GLU A 204 10.86 18.92 0.94
N VAL A 205 10.32 20.14 0.95
CA VAL A 205 9.18 20.49 0.10
C VAL A 205 9.70 20.67 -1.32
N SER A 206 9.25 19.83 -2.24
CA SER A 206 9.46 19.98 -3.68
C SER A 206 8.33 19.27 -4.43
N GLN A 207 8.18 19.56 -5.72
CA GLN A 207 7.20 18.85 -6.53
C GLN A 207 7.49 17.34 -6.61
N TYR A 208 8.77 16.97 -6.68
CA TYR A 208 9.21 15.58 -6.73
C TYR A 208 8.86 14.80 -5.45
N THR A 209 9.14 15.38 -4.28
CA THR A 209 8.78 14.75 -3.00
C THR A 209 7.26 14.76 -2.76
N ALA A 210 6.56 15.78 -3.23
CA ALA A 210 5.10 15.85 -3.15
C ALA A 210 4.42 14.74 -3.97
N LEU A 211 4.96 14.41 -5.16
CA LEU A 211 4.48 13.28 -5.96
C LEU A 211 4.66 11.94 -5.22
N ALA A 212 5.84 11.70 -4.64
CA ALA A 212 6.09 10.48 -3.87
C ALA A 212 5.17 10.39 -2.64
N LEU A 213 4.96 11.50 -1.92
CA LEU A 213 4.04 11.54 -0.78
C LEU A 213 2.59 11.28 -1.18
N ARG A 214 2.12 11.85 -2.29
CA ARG A 214 0.79 11.56 -2.84
C ARG A 214 0.63 10.06 -3.09
N ASP A 215 1.60 9.46 -3.77
CA ASP A 215 1.52 8.06 -4.19
C ASP A 215 1.56 7.11 -3.00
N ILE A 216 2.41 7.38 -2.00
CA ILE A 216 2.46 6.62 -0.75
C ILE A 216 1.18 6.82 0.08
N ALA A 217 0.67 8.05 0.17
CA ALA A 217 -0.47 8.36 1.04
C ALA A 217 -1.80 7.81 0.56
N GLU A 218 -1.94 7.54 -0.74
CA GLU A 218 -3.14 6.96 -1.35
C GLU A 218 -3.52 5.59 -0.71
N PRO A 219 -2.64 4.58 -0.67
CA PRO A 219 -2.89 3.30 -0.02
C PRO A 219 -2.69 3.29 1.50
N LEU A 220 -2.04 4.30 2.08
CA LEU A 220 -1.80 4.34 3.53
C LEU A 220 -3.11 4.34 4.32
N ARG A 221 -3.13 3.47 5.33
CA ARG A 221 -4.14 3.49 6.38
C ARG A 221 -3.91 4.67 7.32
N ALA A 222 -5.02 5.18 7.82
CA ALA A 222 -5.00 6.07 8.96
C ALA A 222 -4.52 5.32 10.22
N VAL A 223 -3.63 5.95 10.97
CA VAL A 223 -3.19 5.46 12.28
C VAL A 223 -4.06 6.16 13.32
N TRP A 224 -5.23 5.57 13.59
CA TRP A 224 -6.13 6.05 14.63
C TRP A 224 -5.66 5.57 16.00
N LYS A 225 -5.99 6.35 17.02
CA LYS A 225 -5.56 6.25 18.42
C LYS A 225 -6.27 5.23 19.37
N PRO A 226 -6.95 4.12 18.99
CA PRO A 226 -7.60 3.29 20.02
C PRO A 226 -6.63 2.76 21.10
N CYS A 227 -5.37 2.52 20.77
CA CYS A 227 -4.37 1.94 21.66
C CYS A 227 -3.50 2.96 22.44
N LEU A 228 -3.68 4.26 22.22
CA LEU A 228 -2.86 5.34 22.83
C LEU A 228 -3.57 6.11 23.96
N GLN A 229 -4.81 5.75 24.30
CA GLN A 229 -5.57 6.46 25.34
C GLN A 229 -5.03 6.20 26.76
N ASP A 230 -4.34 5.09 26.98
CA ASP A 230 -3.57 4.87 28.20
C ASP A 230 -2.13 5.36 28.03
N GLN A 231 -1.98 6.69 27.97
CA GLN A 231 -0.67 7.39 27.99
C GLN A 231 0.21 6.94 29.17
N LYS A 232 -0.40 6.42 30.25
CA LYS A 232 0.30 5.85 31.41
C LYS A 232 0.87 4.46 31.14
N MET A 233 0.18 3.61 30.38
CA MET A 233 0.65 2.26 30.05
C MET A 233 1.82 2.30 29.05
N LEU A 234 1.77 3.23 28.10
CA LEU A 234 2.86 3.43 27.12
C LEU A 234 4.09 4.12 27.71
N ALA A 235 3.92 4.99 28.71
CA ALA A 235 5.04 5.61 29.43
C ALA A 235 5.85 4.60 30.28
N SER A 236 5.26 3.46 30.66
CA SER A 236 5.98 2.38 31.36
C SER A 236 6.78 1.45 30.45
N PHE A 237 6.46 1.38 29.15
CA PHE A 237 7.26 0.66 28.15
C PHE A 237 8.30 1.61 27.55
N ASN A 238 9.37 1.86 28.32
CA ASN A 238 10.49 2.70 27.94
C ASN A 238 11.01 2.43 26.51
N SER A 239 10.99 3.48 25.67
CA SER A 239 11.83 3.76 24.48
C SER A 239 11.16 3.87 23.09
N GLU A 240 9.92 3.42 22.88
CA GLU A 240 9.29 3.49 21.54
C GLU A 240 7.97 4.26 21.52
N TYR A 241 7.96 5.46 22.10
CA TYR A 241 6.86 6.40 21.90
C TYR A 241 6.88 6.88 20.44
N LEU A 242 5.79 6.62 19.68
CA LEU A 242 5.57 7.23 18.38
C LEU A 242 4.92 8.60 18.59
N PRO A 243 5.66 9.73 18.49
CA PRO A 243 5.09 11.04 18.76
C PRO A 243 3.95 11.37 17.78
N PRO A 244 2.91 12.09 18.21
CA PRO A 244 1.84 12.47 17.29
C PRO A 244 2.42 13.34 16.16
N ILE A 245 2.02 13.01 14.93
CA ILE A 245 2.31 13.86 13.77
C ILE A 245 1.51 15.14 13.95
N LYS A 246 2.19 16.28 13.88
CA LYS A 246 1.56 17.58 14.03
C LYS A 246 0.93 18.01 12.71
N ILE A 247 -0.30 17.55 12.48
CA ILE A 247 -0.97 17.65 11.19
C ILE A 247 -1.03 19.09 10.69
N GLU A 248 -1.35 20.05 11.55
CA GLU A 248 -1.45 21.47 11.21
C GLU A 248 -0.11 22.06 10.78
N GLU A 249 0.99 21.70 11.45
CA GLU A 249 2.34 22.13 11.04
C GLU A 249 2.70 21.54 9.68
N GLN A 250 2.34 20.28 9.41
CA GLN A 250 2.59 19.67 8.10
C GLN A 250 1.70 20.27 7.00
N MET A 251 0.43 20.55 7.28
CA MET A 251 -0.46 21.25 6.34
C MET A 251 0.10 22.61 5.95
N SER A 252 0.66 23.36 6.91
CA SER A 252 1.31 24.64 6.66
C SER A 252 2.62 24.49 5.87
N LYS A 253 3.45 23.48 6.18
CA LYS A 253 4.69 23.20 5.45
C LYS A 253 4.42 22.92 3.97
N TRP A 254 3.43 22.09 3.67
CA TRP A 254 3.11 21.67 2.29
C TRP A 254 2.16 22.63 1.57
N ARG A 255 2.11 23.90 1.99
CA ARG A 255 1.31 24.96 1.38
C ARG A 255 2.11 25.89 0.48
N ASP A 256 3.44 25.77 0.44
CA ASP A 256 4.33 26.71 -0.24
C ASP A 256 4.11 26.72 -1.77
N PRO A 257 3.64 27.84 -2.34
CA PRO A 257 3.39 27.97 -3.78
C PRO A 257 4.65 28.28 -4.59
N ASP A 258 5.80 28.60 -3.98
CA ASP A 258 6.96 29.15 -4.69
C ASP A 258 7.94 28.07 -5.24
N LEU A 259 7.57 26.77 -5.20
CA LEU A 259 8.48 25.62 -5.44
C LEU A 259 8.18 24.84 -6.73
N PHE A 260 7.68 25.51 -7.77
CA PHE A 260 7.36 24.89 -9.06
C PHE A 260 8.58 24.58 -9.92
N ASP A 261 8.57 23.40 -10.52
CA ASP A 261 9.40 23.10 -11.68
C ASP A 261 8.50 22.86 -12.92
N PRO A 262 8.47 23.81 -13.88
CA PRO A 262 7.71 23.67 -15.13
C PRO A 262 8.13 22.46 -15.97
N GLU A 263 9.34 21.92 -15.78
CA GLU A 263 9.87 20.82 -16.58
C GLU A 263 9.20 19.47 -16.26
N LEU A 264 8.50 19.36 -15.12
CA LEU A 264 7.84 18.11 -14.69
C LEU A 264 6.45 17.86 -15.32
N GLY A 265 5.91 18.82 -16.09
CA GLY A 265 4.75 18.59 -16.97
C GLY A 265 3.44 18.16 -16.31
N VAL A 266 3.26 18.35 -14.99
CA VAL A 266 2.02 18.00 -14.28
C VAL A 266 1.03 19.17 -14.31
N ASP A 267 -0.26 18.86 -14.50
CA ASP A 267 -1.37 19.82 -14.52
C ASP A 267 -1.44 20.67 -13.22
N SER A 268 -0.86 21.88 -13.28
CA SER A 268 -0.84 22.95 -12.27
C SER A 268 -0.28 22.59 -10.88
N GLU A 269 0.75 23.34 -10.47
CA GLU A 269 1.40 23.37 -9.15
C GLU A 269 0.48 23.07 -7.97
N ASP A 270 -0.65 23.77 -7.91
CA ASP A 270 -1.60 23.69 -6.81
C ASP A 270 -2.14 22.27 -6.60
N VAL A 271 -2.31 21.47 -7.65
CA VAL A 271 -3.04 20.20 -7.55
C VAL A 271 -2.26 19.16 -6.76
N ILE A 272 -0.94 19.06 -6.93
CA ILE A 272 -0.12 18.06 -6.22
C ILE A 272 0.00 18.43 -4.73
N PHE A 273 0.34 19.68 -4.42
CA PHE A 273 0.45 20.13 -3.02
C PHE A 273 -0.91 20.12 -2.31
N GLU A 274 -2.02 20.38 -3.03
CA GLU A 274 -3.36 20.15 -2.50
C GLU A 274 -3.63 18.67 -2.23
N GLN A 275 -3.19 17.75 -3.09
CA GLN A 275 -3.35 16.31 -2.84
C GLN A 275 -2.58 15.87 -1.60
N VAL A 276 -1.32 16.28 -1.46
CA VAL A 276 -0.49 15.99 -0.27
C VAL A 276 -1.20 16.43 1.01
N ARG A 277 -1.70 17.67 1.04
CA ARG A 277 -2.48 18.21 2.17
C ARG A 277 -3.82 17.49 2.35
N SER A 278 -4.55 17.17 1.30
CA SER A 278 -5.83 16.47 1.42
C SER A 278 -5.66 15.09 2.06
N HIS A 279 -4.56 14.39 1.77
CA HIS A 279 -4.25 13.09 2.38
C HIS A 279 -3.98 13.17 3.88
N LEU A 280 -3.41 14.26 4.39
CA LEU A 280 -3.18 14.45 5.83
C LEU A 280 -4.50 14.50 6.62
N ILE A 281 -5.65 14.74 5.97
CA ILE A 281 -6.97 14.63 6.62
C ILE A 281 -7.26 13.20 7.09
N LYS A 282 -6.66 12.17 6.46
CA LYS A 282 -6.71 10.79 6.97
C LYS A 282 -6.13 10.62 8.37
N LEU A 283 -5.42 11.60 8.92
CA LEU A 283 -4.85 11.55 10.28
C LEU A 283 -5.72 12.24 11.35
N TYR A 284 -6.84 12.87 10.97
CA TYR A 284 -7.80 13.49 11.92
C TYR A 284 -8.87 12.53 12.44
N PRO A 285 -8.99 12.29 13.77
CA PRO A 285 -9.88 11.27 14.32
C PRO A 285 -11.24 11.22 13.61
N PRO A 286 -11.80 10.03 13.31
CA PRO A 286 -13.01 9.87 12.50
C PRO A 286 -14.26 10.27 13.31
N VAL A 287 -14.22 11.46 13.90
CA VAL A 287 -15.23 12.08 14.74
C VAL A 287 -15.87 13.18 13.89
N ARG A 288 -17.19 13.11 13.74
CA ARG A 288 -17.95 14.04 12.91
C ARG A 288 -17.64 15.51 13.20
N SER A 289 -17.52 15.90 14.46
CA SER A 289 -17.29 17.30 14.85
C SER A 289 -15.98 17.88 14.29
N GLU A 290 -14.91 17.09 14.19
CA GLU A 290 -13.65 17.56 13.60
C GLU A 290 -13.81 17.78 12.09
N PHE A 291 -14.48 16.87 11.40
CA PHE A 291 -14.72 17.00 9.97
C PHE A 291 -15.67 18.16 9.64
N GLU A 292 -16.69 18.43 10.46
CA GLU A 292 -17.55 19.62 10.28
C GLU A 292 -16.77 20.93 10.48
N ARG A 293 -15.81 20.97 11.42
CA ARG A 293 -14.90 22.11 11.59
C ARG A 293 -14.01 22.28 10.37
N LEU A 294 -13.40 21.20 9.87
CA LEU A 294 -12.48 21.22 8.72
C LEU A 294 -13.20 21.53 7.41
N LYS A 295 -14.47 21.12 7.25
CA LYS A 295 -15.33 21.44 6.11
C LYS A 295 -15.44 22.94 5.84
N LEU A 296 -15.38 23.75 6.89
CA LEU A 296 -15.46 25.21 6.82
C LEU A 296 -14.10 25.89 6.56
N SER A 297 -13.03 25.12 6.35
CA SER A 297 -11.71 25.66 6.04
C SER A 297 -11.73 26.47 4.75
N MET A 298 -10.98 27.59 4.72
CA MET A 298 -10.73 28.34 3.50
C MET A 298 -9.77 27.62 2.55
N ASP A 299 -8.98 26.66 3.06
CA ASP A 299 -8.07 25.84 2.26
C ASP A 299 -8.85 24.75 1.53
N ARG A 300 -8.86 24.82 0.18
CA ARG A 300 -9.52 23.85 -0.68
C ARG A 300 -8.96 22.43 -0.50
N ALA A 301 -7.66 22.27 -0.24
CA ALA A 301 -7.05 20.97 0.00
C ALA A 301 -7.68 20.25 1.21
N ILE A 302 -7.91 21.00 2.29
CA ILE A 302 -8.53 20.50 3.50
C ILE A 302 -9.96 20.05 3.20
N ARG A 303 -10.75 20.88 2.49
CA ARG A 303 -12.13 20.52 2.10
C ARG A 303 -12.17 19.28 1.20
N ARG A 304 -11.25 19.15 0.25
CA ARG A 304 -11.09 17.95 -0.60
C ARG A 304 -10.88 16.69 0.25
N GLY A 305 -9.95 16.74 1.21
CA GLY A 305 -9.72 15.63 2.12
C GLY A 305 -10.94 15.33 3.01
N VAL A 306 -11.67 16.35 3.45
CA VAL A 306 -12.95 16.17 4.18
C VAL A 306 -13.95 15.41 3.33
N TYR A 307 -14.19 15.80 2.08
CA TYR A 307 -15.14 15.10 1.20
C TYR A 307 -14.79 13.62 1.02
N ARG A 308 -13.51 13.36 0.80
CA ARG A 308 -13.00 12.03 0.54
C ARG A 308 -13.03 11.11 1.77
N TYR A 309 -12.70 11.65 2.94
CA TYR A 309 -12.47 10.86 4.16
C TYR A 309 -13.54 11.05 5.25
N HIS A 310 -14.60 11.82 4.99
CA HIS A 310 -15.67 12.04 5.97
C HIS A 310 -16.19 10.71 6.53
N PRO A 311 -16.22 10.52 7.86
CA PRO A 311 -16.58 9.24 8.48
C PRO A 311 -18.09 8.94 8.42
N GLU A 312 -18.90 9.98 8.27
CA GLU A 312 -20.37 9.89 8.22
C GLU A 312 -20.91 10.83 7.14
N PRO A 313 -20.64 10.59 5.84
CA PRO A 313 -21.10 11.51 4.80
C PRO A 313 -22.64 11.54 4.78
N ASP A 314 -23.20 12.71 4.51
CA ASP A 314 -24.64 12.90 4.37
C ASP A 314 -24.97 13.71 3.11
N LYS A 315 -26.26 13.89 2.85
CA LYS A 315 -26.74 14.63 1.68
C LYS A 315 -26.25 16.09 1.68
N ASP A 316 -26.19 16.71 2.85
CA ASP A 316 -25.78 18.10 2.98
C ASP A 316 -24.31 18.27 2.62
N LEU A 317 -23.46 17.30 2.97
CA LEU A 317 -22.07 17.26 2.55
C LEU A 317 -21.93 17.14 1.02
N LEU A 318 -22.73 16.30 0.36
CA LEU A 318 -22.72 16.16 -1.10
C LEU A 318 -23.11 17.46 -1.81
N LEU A 319 -24.18 18.11 -1.33
CA LEU A 319 -24.64 19.39 -1.86
C LEU A 319 -23.60 20.49 -1.60
N TYR A 320 -23.00 20.50 -0.41
CA TYR A 320 -21.95 21.44 -0.05
C TYR A 320 -20.76 21.31 -1.00
N ALA A 321 -20.22 20.10 -1.20
CA ALA A 321 -19.10 19.85 -2.10
C ALA A 321 -19.38 20.32 -3.54
N ALA A 322 -20.59 20.05 -4.05
CA ALA A 322 -21.02 20.50 -5.36
C ALA A 322 -21.15 22.03 -5.48
N SER A 323 -21.64 22.68 -4.41
CA SER A 323 -21.90 24.13 -4.41
C SER A 323 -20.63 24.96 -4.19
N VAL A 324 -19.72 24.49 -3.34
CA VAL A 324 -18.52 25.23 -2.91
C VAL A 324 -17.33 24.92 -3.80
N ASP A 325 -17.09 23.64 -4.11
CA ASP A 325 -15.91 23.18 -4.85
C ASP A 325 -16.25 22.54 -6.20
N GLY A 326 -17.53 22.57 -6.60
CA GLY A 326 -17.98 22.17 -7.93
C GLY A 326 -17.58 20.74 -8.30
N GLU A 327 -16.99 20.61 -9.49
CA GLU A 327 -16.52 19.34 -10.02
C GLU A 327 -15.43 18.71 -9.16
N VAL A 328 -14.48 19.50 -8.65
CA VAL A 328 -13.39 19.02 -7.79
C VAL A 328 -13.94 18.41 -6.51
N GLY A 329 -14.89 19.08 -5.85
CA GLY A 329 -15.54 18.55 -4.65
C GLY A 329 -16.28 17.25 -4.91
N LEU A 330 -16.96 17.15 -6.06
CA LEU A 330 -17.66 15.93 -6.46
C LEU A 330 -16.70 14.78 -6.79
N GLU A 331 -15.55 15.05 -7.39
CA GLU A 331 -14.54 14.01 -7.64
C GLU A 331 -14.06 13.34 -6.36
N GLU A 332 -13.78 14.13 -5.32
CA GLU A 332 -13.36 13.60 -4.03
C GLU A 332 -14.46 12.75 -3.36
N MET A 333 -15.73 13.14 -3.54
CA MET A 333 -16.88 12.33 -3.10
C MET A 333 -16.97 11.00 -3.84
N LEU A 334 -16.54 10.93 -5.11
CA LEU A 334 -16.52 9.66 -5.84
C LEU A 334 -15.56 8.64 -5.21
N TRP A 335 -14.56 9.09 -4.46
CA TRP A 335 -13.59 8.23 -3.77
C TRP A 335 -14.00 7.91 -2.33
N ASN A 336 -15.07 8.53 -1.81
CA ASN A 336 -15.58 8.21 -0.48
C ASN A 336 -16.41 6.92 -0.53
N LYS A 337 -15.81 5.81 -0.10
CA LYS A 337 -16.43 4.48 -0.09
C LYS A 337 -17.75 4.42 0.70
N LEU A 338 -17.93 5.27 1.71
CA LEU A 338 -19.14 5.28 2.54
C LEU A 338 -20.35 5.86 1.78
N VAL A 339 -20.10 6.79 0.85
CA VAL A 339 -21.14 7.30 -0.06
C VAL A 339 -21.65 6.19 -0.97
N PHE A 340 -20.76 5.35 -1.51
CA PHE A 340 -21.16 4.23 -2.38
C PHE A 340 -21.77 3.06 -1.63
N ARG A 341 -21.42 2.87 -0.36
CA ARG A 341 -22.01 1.83 0.49
C ARG A 341 -23.50 2.10 0.78
N ASP A 342 -23.89 3.36 0.92
CA ASP A 342 -25.27 3.76 1.19
C ASP A 342 -26.05 3.98 -0.14
N PRO A 343 -27.11 3.20 -0.42
CA PRO A 343 -27.90 3.36 -1.65
C PRO A 343 -28.56 4.74 -1.82
N VAL A 344 -28.95 5.39 -0.72
CA VAL A 344 -29.58 6.71 -0.72
C VAL A 344 -28.55 7.77 -1.12
N LEU A 345 -27.39 7.80 -0.45
CA LEU A 345 -26.33 8.77 -0.77
C LEU A 345 -25.77 8.55 -2.17
N ARG A 346 -25.56 7.30 -2.58
CA ARG A 346 -25.17 6.94 -3.95
C ARG A 346 -26.18 7.45 -4.98
N GLY A 347 -27.47 7.32 -4.70
CA GLY A 347 -28.55 7.84 -5.55
C GLY A 347 -28.55 9.37 -5.64
N GLU A 348 -28.35 10.06 -4.53
CA GLU A 348 -28.26 11.53 -4.50
C GLU A 348 -27.01 12.04 -5.23
N LEU A 349 -25.84 11.43 -5.00
CA LEU A 349 -24.61 11.75 -5.72
C LEU A 349 -24.78 11.58 -7.23
N LYS A 350 -25.44 10.50 -7.69
CA LYS A 350 -25.79 10.32 -9.09
C LYS A 350 -26.65 11.47 -9.62
N LYS A 351 -27.67 11.92 -8.90
CA LYS A 351 -28.50 13.05 -9.34
C LYS A 351 -27.66 14.33 -9.49
N ILE A 352 -26.83 14.62 -8.50
CA ILE A 352 -25.97 15.83 -8.47
C ILE A 352 -24.94 15.81 -9.61
N CYS A 353 -24.29 14.68 -9.86
CA CYS A 353 -23.34 14.54 -10.96
C CYS A 353 -24.01 14.72 -12.34
N TRP A 354 -25.30 14.38 -12.48
CA TRP A 354 -26.04 14.47 -13.75
C TRP A 354 -26.66 15.85 -13.95
N SER A 355 -26.78 16.64 -12.88
CA SER A 355 -27.20 18.03 -12.94
C SER A 355 -26.05 19.01 -13.20
N GLN A 356 -24.79 18.55 -13.15
CA GLN A 356 -23.65 19.40 -13.48
C GLN A 356 -23.66 19.84 -14.96
N PRO A 357 -23.18 21.06 -15.27
CA PRO A 357 -23.10 21.55 -16.64
C PRO A 357 -22.23 20.64 -17.51
N MET A 358 -22.48 20.65 -18.81
CA MET A 358 -21.62 19.92 -19.75
C MET A 358 -20.27 20.63 -19.88
N THR A 359 -19.19 19.92 -19.61
CA THR A 359 -17.84 20.35 -19.94
C THR A 359 -17.68 20.26 -21.46
N ILE A 360 -17.45 21.40 -22.12
CA ILE A 360 -17.19 21.44 -23.56
C ILE A 360 -15.70 21.23 -23.75
N ILE A 361 -15.31 20.10 -24.35
CA ILE A 361 -13.92 19.83 -24.72
C ILE A 361 -13.79 20.11 -26.21
N GLU A 362 -12.92 21.05 -26.56
CA GLU A 362 -12.50 21.27 -27.95
C GLU A 362 -11.40 20.28 -28.29
N ASN A 363 -11.61 19.51 -29.36
CA ASN A 363 -10.57 18.70 -29.97
C ASN A 363 -10.46 19.03 -31.47
N GLU A 364 -9.47 18.45 -32.15
CA GLU A 364 -9.24 18.64 -33.59
C GLU A 364 -10.47 18.28 -34.47
N SER A 365 -11.44 17.55 -33.89
CA SER A 365 -12.70 17.14 -34.53
C SER A 365 -13.91 18.01 -34.17
N GLY A 366 -13.74 19.06 -33.34
CA GLY A 366 -14.78 20.01 -32.94
C GLY A 366 -15.06 20.09 -31.43
N LYS A 367 -16.14 20.79 -31.05
CA LYS A 367 -16.61 20.90 -29.65
C LYS A 367 -17.44 19.67 -29.27
N VAL A 368 -16.96 18.85 -28.33
CA VAL A 368 -17.73 17.75 -27.77
C VAL A 368 -18.13 18.08 -26.34
N GLY A 369 -19.42 18.32 -26.11
CA GLY A 369 -19.99 18.43 -24.76
C GLY A 369 -20.00 17.08 -24.06
N ARG A 370 -19.36 16.97 -22.90
CA ARG A 370 -19.35 15.76 -22.08
C ARG A 370 -19.73 16.11 -20.64
N ARG A 371 -20.64 15.34 -20.04
CA ARG A 371 -20.84 15.34 -18.59
C ARG A 371 -19.71 14.55 -17.95
N TYR A 372 -18.57 15.19 -17.77
CA TYR A 372 -17.35 14.53 -17.33
C TYR A 372 -17.54 13.82 -15.99
N ILE A 373 -18.06 14.53 -14.99
CA ILE A 373 -18.26 13.98 -13.64
C ILE A 373 -19.27 12.82 -13.61
N ALA A 374 -20.33 12.89 -14.44
CA ALA A 374 -21.30 11.81 -14.56
C ALA A 374 -20.65 10.52 -15.12
N ARG A 375 -19.73 10.66 -16.10
CA ARG A 375 -18.98 9.50 -16.61
C ARG A 375 -18.02 8.95 -15.58
N LYS A 376 -17.34 9.82 -14.81
CA LYS A 376 -16.48 9.39 -13.69
C LYS A 376 -17.30 8.61 -12.65
N PHE A 377 -18.49 9.08 -12.30
CA PHE A 377 -19.39 8.36 -11.39
C PHE A 377 -19.69 6.94 -11.91
N GLU A 378 -20.09 6.78 -13.18
CA GLU A 378 -20.39 5.43 -13.70
C GLU A 378 -19.15 4.52 -13.70
N LYS A 379 -17.96 5.05 -14.01
CA LYS A 379 -16.71 4.29 -13.90
C LYS A 379 -16.45 3.84 -12.47
N MET A 380 -16.56 4.75 -11.51
CA MET A 380 -16.35 4.44 -10.09
C MET A 380 -17.41 3.47 -9.57
N ARG A 381 -18.66 3.60 -10.01
CA ARG A 381 -19.73 2.64 -9.70
C ARG A 381 -19.34 1.22 -10.12
N VAL A 382 -18.85 1.04 -11.35
CA VAL A 382 -18.40 -0.28 -11.85
C VAL A 382 -17.23 -0.82 -11.02
N VAL A 383 -16.27 0.03 -10.64
CA VAL A 383 -15.16 -0.36 -9.77
C VAL A 383 -15.67 -0.84 -8.41
N TYR A 384 -16.53 -0.06 -7.74
CA TYR A 384 -17.10 -0.44 -6.45
C TYR A 384 -18.00 -1.67 -6.54
N GLU A 385 -18.78 -1.84 -7.60
CA GLU A 385 -19.63 -3.00 -7.82
C GLU A 385 -18.80 -4.28 -7.97
N LYS A 386 -17.67 -4.20 -8.66
CA LYS A 386 -16.70 -5.31 -8.77
C LYS A 386 -16.02 -5.62 -7.44
N CYS A 387 -15.60 -4.59 -6.69
CA CYS A 387 -14.87 -4.76 -5.44
C CYS A 387 -15.78 -5.11 -4.24
N TYR A 388 -17.04 -4.68 -4.26
CA TYR A 388 -17.98 -4.79 -3.14
C TYR A 388 -19.40 -5.14 -3.63
N PRO A 389 -19.61 -6.33 -4.24
CA PRO A 389 -20.89 -6.69 -4.86
C PRO A 389 -22.07 -6.64 -3.87
N ARG A 390 -21.83 -6.88 -2.58
CA ARG A 390 -22.85 -6.81 -1.52
C ARG A 390 -23.44 -5.41 -1.30
N TRP A 391 -22.78 -4.34 -1.75
CA TRP A 391 -23.30 -2.96 -1.63
C TRP A 391 -24.34 -2.60 -2.69
N PHE A 392 -24.46 -3.44 -3.74
CA PHE A 392 -25.29 -3.18 -4.93
C PHE A 392 -26.40 -4.21 -5.13
N GLY A 393 -26.50 -5.20 -4.24
CA GLY A 393 -27.55 -6.22 -4.24
C GLY A 393 -28.87 -5.76 -3.64
#